data_AF-A0A2M8NH91-F1
#
_entry.id   AF-A0A2M8NH91-F1
#
_cell.length_a   1.000
_cell.length_b   1.000
_cell.length_c   1.000
_cell.angle_alpha   90.00
_cell.angle_beta   90.00
_cell.angle_gamma   90.00
#
_symmetry.space_group_name_H-M   'P 1'
#
loop_
_entity.id
_entity.type
_entity.pdbx_description
1 polymer ?
#
loop_
_entity_poly.entity_id
_entity_poly.type
_entity_poly.pdbx_seq_one_letter_code
_entity_poly.pdbx_strand_id
1 'polypeptide(L)'
;MNIRQWFHRSIRVDQSHGDESAHQSPNRAWQRLTAGLSLGLALVIWLALAWQPMVAPDLQLGQPSPRDIQADRTITYVSEWRTEQERTRAESAADTVIYSRDMSIPIQQRAELKNLLQTITQIRDDPTLSKAQERERLTSLPNSTLIISPELASVIARQTDESWALISSL
;
A
#
# COMPACT_ATOMS: atom_id res chain seq x y z
N MET A 1 18.91 47.47 22.77
CA MET A 1 19.35 48.78 23.30
C MET A 1 20.38 49.35 22.35
N ASN A 2 20.05 50.46 21.68
CA ASN A 2 20.90 51.19 20.71
C ASN A 2 22.05 51.91 21.41
N ILE A 3 23.28 51.84 20.89
CA ILE A 3 24.31 52.85 21.16
C ILE A 3 25.05 53.17 19.85
N ARG A 4 24.49 54.18 19.17
CA ARG A 4 25.13 54.97 18.12
C ARG A 4 26.26 55.81 18.74
N GLN A 5 27.52 55.40 18.66
CA GLN A 5 28.66 56.32 18.84
C GLN A 5 29.90 55.79 18.09
N TRP A 6 30.08 56.20 16.83
CA TRP A 6 31.36 56.07 16.14
C TRP A 6 31.71 57.42 15.52
N PHE A 7 32.26 58.31 16.36
CA PHE A 7 32.85 59.59 15.98
C PHE A 7 34.23 59.68 16.63
N HIS A 8 35.27 59.32 15.88
CA HIS A 8 36.65 59.75 16.11
C HIS A 8 37.33 59.74 14.72
N ARG A 9 37.50 60.91 14.09
CA ARG A 9 38.69 61.76 14.18
C ARG A 9 39.86 61.23 13.34
N SER A 10 39.93 61.73 12.11
CA SER A 10 41.16 62.00 11.35
C SER A 10 40.87 63.24 10.47
N ILE A 11 41.11 64.46 10.95
CA ILE A 11 42.36 65.23 10.77
C ILE A 11 43.03 64.94 9.41
N ARG A 12 42.89 65.83 8.43
CA ARG A 12 43.78 66.99 8.25
C ARG A 12 43.22 67.90 7.16
N VAL A 13 42.98 69.14 7.54
CA VAL A 13 42.80 70.28 6.64
C VAL A 13 44.15 70.54 5.98
N ASP A 14 44.22 70.44 4.67
CA ASP A 14 45.27 71.11 3.89
C ASP A 14 44.59 72.23 3.11
N GLN A 15 44.81 73.46 3.56
CA GLN A 15 44.40 74.67 2.88
C GLN A 15 45.57 75.10 2.00
N SER A 16 45.55 74.75 0.73
CA SER A 16 46.29 75.49 -0.29
C SER A 16 45.35 76.54 -0.89
N HIS A 17 45.40 77.76 -0.34
CA HIS A 17 44.89 78.97 -0.97
C HIS A 17 45.68 79.23 -2.25
N GLY A 18 44.97 79.35 -3.37
CA GLY A 18 45.50 79.82 -4.64
C GLY A 18 44.32 80.07 -5.57
N ASP A 19 44.02 81.35 -5.76
CA ASP A 19 42.96 81.91 -6.59
C ASP A 19 42.79 81.21 -7.94
N GLU A 20 41.54 80.95 -8.33
CA GLU A 20 41.06 81.19 -9.71
C GLU A 20 39.53 81.18 -9.72
N SER A 21 38.98 82.38 -9.58
CA SER A 21 37.64 82.72 -10.00
C SER A 21 37.49 82.58 -11.52
N ALA A 22 36.42 81.89 -11.93
CA ALA A 22 35.57 82.13 -13.11
C ALA A 22 35.48 81.01 -14.17
N HIS A 23 34.22 80.74 -14.55
CA HIS A 23 33.74 80.05 -15.77
C HIS A 23 34.01 78.53 -15.86
N GLN A 24 33.12 77.62 -16.26
CA GLN A 24 31.84 77.69 -16.95
C GLN A 24 31.19 76.30 -16.86
N SER A 25 29.90 76.19 -16.51
CA SER A 25 29.14 74.95 -16.61
C SER A 25 28.46 74.82 -17.99
N PRO A 26 28.69 73.75 -18.77
CA PRO A 26 27.81 73.41 -19.89
C PRO A 26 27.08 72.07 -19.68
N ASN A 27 26.88 71.60 -18.44
CA ASN A 27 26.24 70.29 -18.20
C ASN A 27 24.72 70.26 -18.49
N ARG A 28 24.08 71.42 -18.66
CA ARG A 28 22.63 71.48 -18.96
C ARG A 28 22.30 71.08 -20.40
N ALA A 29 23.19 71.34 -21.35
CA ALA A 29 22.96 70.98 -22.76
C ALA A 29 23.09 69.46 -22.96
N TRP A 30 24.11 68.86 -22.35
CA TRP A 30 24.31 67.41 -22.38
C TRP A 30 23.21 66.66 -21.64
N GLN A 31 22.78 67.17 -20.47
CA GLN A 31 21.62 66.63 -19.75
C GLN A 31 20.32 66.69 -20.55
N ARG A 32 20.10 67.75 -21.35
CA ARG A 32 18.93 67.86 -22.22
C ARG A 32 18.95 66.86 -23.38
N LEU A 33 20.14 66.64 -23.97
CA LEU A 33 20.32 65.64 -25.02
C LEU A 33 20.13 64.21 -24.50
N THR A 34 20.70 63.88 -23.33
CA THR A 34 20.52 62.56 -22.71
C THR A 34 19.09 62.34 -22.25
N ALA A 35 18.42 63.37 -21.74
CA ALA A 35 17.01 63.27 -21.35
C ALA A 35 16.11 63.02 -22.55
N GLY A 36 16.31 63.73 -23.66
CA GLY A 36 15.57 63.51 -24.91
C GLY A 36 15.78 62.10 -25.47
N LEU A 37 17.02 61.60 -25.46
CA LEU A 37 17.34 60.23 -25.87
C LEU A 37 16.67 59.18 -24.97
N SER A 38 16.71 59.37 -23.66
CA SER A 38 16.06 58.46 -22.70
C SER A 38 14.54 58.44 -22.86
N LEU A 39 13.93 59.60 -23.14
CA LEU A 39 12.49 59.72 -23.35
C LEU A 39 12.07 59.04 -24.65
N GLY A 40 12.84 59.23 -25.72
CA GLY A 40 12.61 58.54 -27.00
C GLY A 40 12.73 57.02 -26.86
N LEU A 41 13.77 56.54 -26.17
CA LEU A 41 13.96 55.11 -25.91
C LEU A 41 12.82 54.53 -25.07
N ALA A 42 12.40 55.23 -24.02
CA ALA A 42 11.26 54.84 -23.20
C ALA A 42 9.96 54.76 -24.01
N LEU A 43 9.74 55.71 -24.94
CA LEU A 43 8.56 55.75 -25.79
C LEU A 43 8.54 54.59 -26.80
N VAL A 44 9.70 54.26 -27.38
CA VAL A 44 9.85 53.09 -28.27
C VAL A 44 9.59 51.78 -27.52
N ILE A 45 10.15 51.63 -26.31
CA ILE A 45 9.91 50.46 -25.45
C ILE A 45 8.42 50.37 -25.10
N TRP A 46 7.81 51.48 -24.72
CA TRP A 46 6.39 51.52 -24.36
C TRP A 46 5.50 51.13 -25.55
N LEU A 47 5.81 51.63 -26.75
CA LEU A 47 5.08 51.28 -27.98
C LEU A 47 5.27 49.80 -28.36
N ALA A 48 6.48 49.26 -28.17
CA ALA A 48 6.77 47.84 -28.42
C ALA A 48 6.02 46.91 -27.45
N LEU A 49 5.92 47.28 -26.17
CA LEU A 49 5.13 46.53 -25.19
C LEU A 49 3.62 46.66 -25.44
N ALA A 50 3.16 47.85 -25.85
CA ALA A 50 1.75 48.08 -26.17
C ALA A 50 1.29 47.25 -27.39
N TRP A 51 2.19 46.92 -28.31
CA TRP A 51 1.90 46.08 -29.48
C TRP A 51 2.07 44.58 -29.25
N GLN A 52 2.35 44.11 -28.02
CA GLN A 52 2.39 42.67 -27.79
C GLN A 52 1.01 42.06 -28.06
N PRO A 53 0.86 41.20 -29.09
CA PRO A 53 -0.39 40.51 -29.31
C PRO A 53 -0.61 39.60 -28.10
N MET A 54 -1.75 39.75 -27.44
CA MET A 54 -2.24 38.76 -26.47
C MET A 54 -2.41 37.44 -27.23
N VAL A 55 -1.40 36.58 -27.16
CA VAL A 55 -1.51 35.20 -27.64
C VAL A 55 -2.44 34.49 -26.66
N ALA A 56 -3.74 34.61 -26.91
CA ALA A 56 -4.73 33.79 -26.24
C ALA A 56 -4.45 32.35 -26.71
N PRO A 57 -4.14 31.40 -25.81
CA PRO A 57 -4.07 30.01 -26.20
C PRO A 57 -5.42 29.61 -26.79
N ASP A 58 -5.40 28.97 -27.96
CA ASP A 58 -6.60 28.43 -28.60
C ASP A 58 -7.05 27.20 -27.81
N LEU A 59 -7.91 27.40 -26.79
CA LEU A 59 -8.48 26.31 -26.02
C LEU A 59 -9.63 25.67 -26.81
N GLN A 60 -9.31 24.65 -27.60
CA GLN A 60 -10.31 23.83 -28.29
C GLN A 60 -10.87 22.76 -27.34
N LEU A 61 -12.20 22.60 -27.33
CA LEU A 61 -12.86 21.57 -26.52
C LEU A 61 -12.40 20.17 -26.95
N GLY A 62 -11.89 19.38 -26.00
CA GLY A 62 -11.43 18.00 -26.23
C GLY A 62 -9.90 17.84 -26.32
N GLN A 63 -9.13 18.93 -26.32
CA GLN A 63 -7.67 18.89 -26.23
C GLN A 63 -7.22 18.94 -24.76
N PRO A 64 -6.18 18.18 -24.36
CA PRO A 64 -5.60 18.30 -23.02
C PRO A 64 -5.00 19.71 -22.83
N SER A 65 -5.10 20.25 -21.61
CA SER A 65 -4.56 21.57 -21.28
C SER A 65 -3.05 21.62 -21.59
N PRO A 66 -2.56 22.67 -22.30
CA PRO A 66 -1.13 22.83 -22.59
C PRO A 66 -0.24 23.01 -21.35
N ARG A 67 -0.86 23.28 -20.19
CA ARG A 67 -0.17 23.48 -18.91
C ARG A 67 -0.91 22.74 -17.80
N ASP A 68 -0.14 22.18 -16.88
CA ASP A 68 -0.66 21.61 -15.64
C ASP A 68 -1.02 22.76 -14.69
N ILE A 69 -2.25 22.73 -14.17
CA ILE A 69 -2.74 23.74 -13.20
C ILE A 69 -2.97 23.01 -11.89
N GLN A 70 -2.07 23.20 -10.94
CA GLN A 70 -2.21 22.64 -9.61
C GLN A 70 -2.99 23.58 -8.70
N ALA A 71 -3.91 23.01 -7.91
CA ALA A 71 -4.66 23.77 -6.92
C ALA A 71 -3.79 24.04 -5.68
N ASP A 72 -3.93 25.22 -5.09
CA ASP A 72 -3.24 25.63 -3.85
C ASP A 72 -3.61 24.77 -2.63
N ARG A 73 -4.71 24.01 -2.72
CA ARG A 73 -5.16 23.09 -1.69
C ARG A 73 -5.67 21.79 -2.27
N THR A 74 -5.36 20.70 -1.60
CA THR A 74 -5.93 19.39 -1.90
C THR A 74 -7.28 19.24 -1.20
N ILE A 75 -8.33 18.94 -1.96
CA ILE A 75 -9.64 18.56 -1.41
C ILE A 75 -9.81 17.06 -1.62
N THR A 76 -9.74 16.29 -0.55
CA THR A 76 -9.98 14.84 -0.59
C THR A 76 -11.47 14.58 -0.36
N TYR A 77 -12.16 14.09 -1.40
CA TYR A 77 -13.54 13.63 -1.27
C TYR A 77 -13.57 12.18 -0.80
N VAL A 78 -14.07 11.94 0.41
CA VAL A 78 -14.34 10.59 0.92
C VAL A 78 -15.67 10.13 0.34
N SER A 79 -15.63 9.21 -0.61
CA SER A 79 -16.82 8.64 -1.22
C SER A 79 -17.41 7.57 -0.31
N GLU A 80 -18.70 7.71 0.03
CA GLU A 80 -19.45 6.70 0.78
C GLU A 80 -19.44 5.34 0.07
N TRP A 81 -19.63 5.33 -1.26
CA TRP A 81 -19.58 4.12 -2.07
C TRP A 81 -18.23 3.39 -2.01
N ARG A 82 -17.12 4.13 -2.12
CA ARG A 82 -15.78 3.55 -2.00
C ARG A 82 -15.51 3.03 -0.60
N THR A 83 -16.04 3.72 0.41
CA THR A 83 -15.92 3.30 1.81
C THR A 83 -16.65 1.98 2.04
N GLU A 84 -17.86 1.85 1.49
CA GLU A 84 -18.64 0.61 1.61
C GLU A 84 -18.02 -0.56 0.84
N GLN A 85 -17.50 -0.29 -0.36
CA GLN A 85 -16.78 -1.29 -1.15
C GLN A 85 -15.54 -1.83 -0.42
N GLU A 86 -14.77 -0.96 0.21
CA GLU A 86 -13.60 -1.37 1.00
C GLU A 86 -13.99 -2.11 2.29
N ARG A 87 -15.14 -1.80 2.91
CA ARG A 87 -15.68 -2.60 4.03
C ARG A 87 -16.03 -4.02 3.59
N THR A 88 -16.79 -4.18 2.52
CA THR A 88 -17.12 -5.50 1.98
C THR A 88 -15.87 -6.29 1.62
N ARG A 89 -14.85 -5.62 1.06
CA ARG A 89 -13.56 -6.23 0.73
C ARG A 89 -12.80 -6.69 1.97
N ALA A 90 -12.78 -5.89 3.03
CA ALA A 90 -12.14 -6.23 4.30
C ALA A 90 -12.86 -7.40 5.01
N GLU A 91 -14.19 -7.41 5.00
CA GLU A 91 -14.99 -8.53 5.53
C GLU A 91 -14.73 -9.83 4.78
N SER A 92 -14.56 -9.75 3.46
CA SER A 92 -14.28 -10.91 2.59
C SER A 92 -12.80 -11.26 2.51
N ALA A 93 -11.92 -10.54 3.21
CA ALA A 93 -10.49 -10.79 3.15
C ALA A 93 -10.13 -12.12 3.83
N ALA A 94 -9.25 -12.90 3.20
CA ALA A 94 -8.81 -14.19 3.73
C ALA A 94 -8.11 -14.06 5.10
N ASP A 95 -7.49 -12.92 5.39
CA ASP A 95 -6.87 -12.61 6.69
C ASP A 95 -7.90 -12.44 7.83
N THR A 96 -9.17 -12.19 7.49
CA THR A 96 -10.27 -12.09 8.48
C THR A 96 -10.73 -13.48 8.95
N VAL A 97 -10.36 -14.55 8.23
CA VAL A 97 -10.70 -15.93 8.61
C VAL A 97 -9.77 -16.41 9.72
N ILE A 98 -10.23 -16.30 10.97
CA ILE A 98 -9.53 -16.87 12.12
C ILE A 98 -9.78 -18.38 12.15
N TYR A 99 -8.78 -19.18 11.77
CA TYR A 99 -8.83 -20.62 11.93
C TYR A 99 -8.71 -20.99 13.41
N SER A 100 -9.82 -21.41 14.02
CA SER A 100 -9.79 -22.05 15.33
C SER A 100 -9.50 -23.54 15.17
N ARG A 101 -8.42 -24.03 15.78
CA ARG A 101 -8.12 -25.46 15.82
C ARG A 101 -8.95 -26.11 16.93
N ASP A 102 -9.97 -26.87 16.55
CA ASP A 102 -10.70 -27.70 17.50
C ASP A 102 -9.85 -28.91 17.92
N MET A 103 -9.42 -28.93 19.18
CA MET A 103 -8.64 -30.04 19.74
C MET A 103 -9.50 -31.28 20.06
N SER A 104 -10.84 -31.17 20.02
CA SER A 104 -11.74 -32.28 20.29
C SER A 104 -11.83 -33.26 19.11
N ILE A 105 -11.66 -32.79 17.87
CA ILE A 105 -11.77 -33.62 16.67
C ILE A 105 -10.75 -34.78 16.65
N PRO A 106 -9.43 -34.55 16.88
CA PRO A 106 -8.47 -35.65 16.94
C PRO A 106 -8.75 -36.62 18.09
N ILE A 107 -9.33 -36.15 19.20
CA ILE A 107 -9.68 -36.99 20.35
C ILE A 107 -10.84 -37.90 19.99
N GLN A 108 -11.90 -37.36 19.37
CA GLN A 108 -13.06 -38.12 18.91
C GLN A 108 -12.66 -39.16 17.87
N GLN A 109 -11.86 -38.80 16.87
CA GLN A 109 -11.39 -39.71 15.83
C GLN A 109 -10.60 -40.89 16.40
N ARG A 110 -9.74 -40.66 17.41
CA ARG A 110 -9.00 -41.74 18.09
C ARG A 110 -9.93 -42.66 18.87
N ALA A 111 -10.94 -42.11 19.55
CA ALA A 111 -11.92 -42.90 20.29
C ALA A 111 -12.76 -43.78 19.34
N GLU A 112 -13.19 -43.23 18.21
CA GLU A 112 -13.92 -43.95 17.16
C GLU A 112 -13.08 -45.07 16.54
N LEU A 113 -11.82 -44.80 16.22
CA LEU A 113 -10.89 -45.81 15.70
C LEU A 113 -10.72 -46.97 16.68
N LYS A 114 -10.51 -46.66 17.97
CA LYS A 114 -10.37 -47.68 19.01
C LYS A 114 -11.62 -48.56 19.13
N ASN A 115 -12.81 -47.95 19.08
CA ASN A 115 -14.07 -48.68 19.11
C ASN A 115 -14.22 -49.60 17.88
N LEU A 116 -13.84 -49.11 16.70
CA LEU A 116 -13.86 -49.90 15.47
C LEU A 116 -12.90 -51.10 15.54
N LEU A 117 -11.66 -50.90 16.00
CA LEU A 117 -10.69 -51.99 16.18
C LEU A 117 -11.17 -53.02 17.22
N GLN A 118 -11.82 -52.58 18.29
CA GLN A 118 -12.44 -53.47 19.27
C GLN A 118 -13.58 -54.28 18.66
N THR A 119 -14.43 -53.66 17.85
CA THR A 119 -15.53 -54.34 17.15
C THR A 119 -14.99 -55.41 16.19
N ILE A 120 -13.93 -55.09 15.43
CA ILE A 120 -13.28 -56.07 14.54
C ILE A 120 -12.68 -57.23 15.35
N THR A 121 -12.06 -56.93 16.49
CA THR A 121 -11.51 -57.97 17.39
C THR A 121 -12.60 -58.89 17.90
N GLN A 122 -13.76 -58.35 18.30
CA GLN A 122 -14.91 -59.16 18.73
C GLN A 122 -15.44 -60.07 17.62
N ILE A 123 -15.49 -59.59 16.37
CA ILE A 123 -15.93 -60.40 15.22
C ILE A 123 -14.92 -61.54 14.94
N ARG A 124 -13.63 -61.25 15.07
CA ARG A 124 -12.55 -62.23 14.84
C ARG A 124 -12.50 -63.31 15.92
N ASP A 125 -12.73 -62.93 17.18
CA ASP A 125 -12.66 -63.81 18.35
C ASP A 125 -13.98 -64.59 18.57
N ASP A 126 -15.01 -64.34 17.78
CA ASP A 126 -16.31 -65.01 17.89
C ASP A 126 -16.21 -66.48 17.41
N PRO A 127 -16.31 -67.47 18.32
CA PRO A 127 -16.20 -68.88 17.94
C PRO A 127 -17.44 -69.41 17.20
N THR A 128 -18.53 -68.64 17.16
CA THR A 128 -19.78 -69.03 16.51
C THR A 128 -19.79 -68.73 15.00
N LEU A 129 -18.83 -67.94 14.52
CA LEU A 129 -18.74 -67.55 13.12
C LEU A 129 -17.82 -68.50 12.33
N SER A 130 -18.32 -69.01 11.22
CA SER A 130 -17.46 -69.63 10.22
C SER A 130 -16.58 -68.58 9.53
N LYS A 131 -15.44 -68.99 8.96
CA LYS A 131 -14.52 -68.08 8.25
C LYS A 131 -15.16 -67.31 7.09
N ALA A 132 -16.25 -67.81 6.51
CA ALA A 132 -17.01 -67.08 5.50
C ALA A 132 -17.92 -66.00 6.11
N GLN A 133 -18.58 -66.32 7.22
CA GLN A 133 -19.45 -65.40 7.97
C GLN A 133 -18.64 -64.29 8.65
N GLU A 134 -17.44 -64.58 9.16
CA GLU A 134 -16.52 -63.57 9.69
C GLU A 134 -16.21 -62.50 8.62
N ARG A 135 -15.85 -62.91 7.40
CA ARG A 135 -15.58 -62.00 6.28
C ARG A 135 -16.79 -61.15 5.89
N GLU A 136 -17.97 -61.75 5.82
CA GLU A 136 -19.21 -61.04 5.51
C GLU A 136 -19.54 -59.98 6.59
N ARG A 137 -19.34 -60.32 7.86
CA ARG A 137 -19.51 -59.39 8.99
C ARG A 137 -18.50 -58.25 8.96
N LEU A 138 -17.25 -58.51 8.59
CA LEU A 138 -16.23 -57.48 8.42
C LEU A 138 -16.54 -56.52 7.27
N THR A 139 -17.15 -57.01 6.18
CA THR A 139 -17.60 -56.15 5.07
C THR A 139 -18.88 -55.37 5.36
N SER A 140 -19.67 -55.81 6.35
CA SER A 140 -20.97 -55.22 6.73
C SER A 140 -20.92 -54.49 8.08
N LEU A 141 -19.75 -53.94 8.44
CA LEU A 141 -19.60 -53.20 9.68
C LEU A 141 -20.62 -52.05 9.77
N PRO A 142 -21.19 -51.79 10.97
CA PRO A 142 -22.22 -50.77 11.16
C PRO A 142 -21.70 -49.32 11.07
N ASN A 143 -20.42 -49.12 10.73
CA ASN A 143 -19.83 -47.79 10.66
C ASN A 143 -19.96 -47.21 9.24
N SER A 144 -20.57 -46.03 9.13
CA SER A 144 -20.79 -45.31 7.87
C SER A 144 -19.53 -44.67 7.28
N THR A 145 -18.46 -44.54 8.05
CA THR A 145 -17.25 -43.80 7.67
C THR A 145 -16.16 -44.68 7.06
N LEU A 146 -16.13 -45.98 7.38
CA LEU A 146 -15.12 -46.91 6.88
C LEU A 146 -15.77 -48.13 6.22
N ILE A 147 -15.62 -48.21 4.89
CA ILE A 147 -16.04 -49.38 4.12
C ILE A 147 -14.83 -50.32 3.98
N ILE A 148 -14.90 -51.50 4.60
CA ILE A 148 -13.87 -52.53 4.46
C ILE A 148 -14.12 -53.29 3.16
N SER A 149 -13.14 -53.29 2.24
CA SER A 149 -13.23 -54.08 1.02
C SER A 149 -13.16 -55.59 1.33
N PRO A 150 -13.77 -56.46 0.50
CA PRO A 150 -13.69 -57.91 0.69
C PRO A 150 -12.25 -58.44 0.78
N GLU A 151 -11.34 -57.85 0.01
CA GLU A 151 -9.92 -58.21 0.03
C GLU A 151 -9.27 -57.87 1.36
N LEU A 152 -9.53 -56.67 1.90
CA LEU A 152 -9.01 -56.26 3.20
C LEU A 152 -9.59 -57.11 4.33
N ALA A 153 -10.88 -57.46 4.26
CA ALA A 153 -11.52 -58.38 5.21
C ALA A 153 -10.82 -59.75 5.20
N SER A 154 -10.41 -60.24 4.03
CA SER A 154 -9.67 -61.51 3.92
C SER A 154 -8.28 -61.44 4.55
N VAL A 155 -7.59 -60.30 4.42
CA VAL A 155 -6.28 -60.06 5.04
C VAL A 155 -6.41 -60.01 6.56
N ILE A 156 -7.40 -59.28 7.07
CA ILE A 156 -7.68 -59.18 8.51
C ILE A 156 -8.00 -60.56 9.12
N ALA A 157 -8.86 -61.34 8.45
CA ALA A 157 -9.25 -62.68 8.93
C ALA A 157 -8.12 -63.72 8.88
N ARG A 158 -7.07 -63.49 8.06
CA ARG A 158 -5.90 -64.38 7.92
C ARG A 158 -4.73 -64.03 8.84
N GLN A 159 -4.73 -62.84 9.46
CA GLN A 159 -3.65 -62.45 10.36
C GLN A 159 -3.55 -63.39 11.55
N THR A 160 -2.36 -63.53 12.14
CA THR A 160 -2.17 -64.26 13.42
C THR A 160 -2.65 -63.41 14.59
N ASP A 161 -3.03 -64.04 15.70
CA ASP A 161 -3.51 -63.31 16.89
C ASP A 161 -2.44 -62.36 17.44
N GLU A 162 -1.17 -62.79 17.40
CA GLU A 162 0.00 -61.98 17.80
C GLU A 162 0.12 -60.70 16.96
N SER A 163 0.00 -60.85 15.63
CA SER A 163 0.09 -59.71 14.71
C SER A 163 -1.10 -58.77 14.80
N TRP A 164 -2.30 -59.30 15.11
CA TRP A 164 -3.50 -58.51 15.30
C TRP A 164 -3.45 -57.71 16.62
N ALA A 165 -2.93 -58.29 17.70
CA ALA A 165 -2.77 -57.62 18.99
C ALA A 165 -1.84 -56.39 18.91
N LEU A 166 -0.82 -56.41 18.04
CA LEU A 166 0.03 -55.25 17.78
C LEU A 166 -0.72 -54.10 17.10
N ILE A 167 -1.72 -54.42 16.26
CA ILE A 167 -2.51 -53.42 15.51
C ILE A 167 -3.63 -52.87 16.39
N SER A 168 -4.31 -53.71 17.17
CA SER A 168 -5.46 -53.32 17.98
C SER A 168 -5.10 -52.57 19.27
N SER A 169 -3.83 -52.57 19.67
CA SER A 169 -3.32 -51.87 20.87
C SER A 169 -2.81 -50.46 20.64
N LEU A 170 -2.79 -49.99 19.38
CA LEU A 170 -2.45 -48.61 18.97
C LEU A 170 -3.51 -47.59 19.41
#